data_AF-A0A1G9URW5-F1
#
_entry.id   AF-A0A1G9URW5-F1
#
_cell.length_a   1.000
_cell.length_b   1.000
_cell.length_c   1.000
_cell.angle_alpha   90.00
_cell.angle_beta   90.00
_cell.angle_gamma   90.00
#
_symmetry.space_group_name_H-M   'P 1'
#
loop_
_entity.id
_entity.type
_entity.pdbx_description
1 polymer ?
#
loop_
_entity_poly.entity_id
_entity_poly.type
_entity_poly.pdbx_seq_one_letter_code
_entity_poly.pdbx_strand_id
1 'polypeptide(L)'
;MDLRPDDPGPLPVVVSAIGMLRSGAVEGTTDQLDALVEQGTDWVRAAAGMLAMADADMLCGLAESTQEAGLDSGFVEVLAADGEQVPIDDVAPPLRAALRTVLAHAYGDPESADEQMRLAFLDGDPATGKHILAHTVLWTAQLMDVCEERAVPVPSWLNSGGFG
;
A
#
# COMPACT_ATOMS: atom_id res chain seq x y z
N MET A 1 -7.95 18.91 -15.10
CA MET A 1 -7.57 18.61 -13.71
C MET A 1 -7.94 19.82 -12.90
N ASP A 2 -9.06 19.74 -12.17
CA ASP A 2 -9.50 20.81 -11.28
C ASP A 2 -9.53 20.21 -9.88
N LEU A 3 -8.34 20.00 -9.32
CA LEU A 3 -8.19 19.69 -7.91
C LEU A 3 -8.69 20.92 -7.17
N ARG A 4 -9.75 20.79 -6.37
CA ARG A 4 -10.20 21.90 -5.53
C ARG A 4 -9.02 22.37 -4.68
N PRO A 5 -8.68 23.67 -4.66
CA PRO A 5 -7.48 24.18 -4.01
C PRO A 5 -7.41 23.95 -2.48
N ASP A 6 -8.53 23.52 -1.87
CA ASP A 6 -8.66 23.25 -0.43
C ASP A 6 -8.83 21.76 -0.10
N ASP A 7 -8.68 20.85 -1.07
CA ASP A 7 -8.84 19.41 -0.86
C ASP A 7 -7.54 18.81 -0.29
N PRO A 8 -7.53 18.25 0.94
CA PRO A 8 -6.29 17.91 1.66
C PRO A 8 -5.50 16.71 1.07
N GLY A 9 -5.91 16.19 -0.09
CA GLY A 9 -5.27 15.05 -0.72
C GLY A 9 -5.66 13.72 -0.06
N PRO A 10 -5.34 12.57 -0.69
CA PRO A 10 -5.70 11.25 -0.15
C PRO A 10 -4.97 10.91 1.16
N LEU A 11 -3.92 11.65 1.50
CA LEU A 11 -2.98 11.33 2.55
C LEU A 11 -3.61 11.25 3.96
N PRO A 12 -4.42 12.21 4.44
CA PRO A 12 -4.99 12.12 5.78
C PRO A 12 -5.92 10.92 5.96
N VAL A 13 -6.69 10.59 4.93
CA VAL A 13 -7.62 9.45 4.94
C VAL A 13 -6.85 8.14 5.04
N VAL A 14 -5.79 7.99 4.24
CA VAL A 14 -4.94 6.80 4.24
C VAL A 14 -4.19 6.62 5.57
N VAL A 15 -3.59 7.70 6.11
CA VAL A 15 -2.90 7.64 7.41
C VAL A 15 -3.88 7.28 8.52
N SER A 16 -5.09 7.85 8.50
CA SER A 16 -6.13 7.52 9.47
C SER A 16 -6.59 6.07 9.36
N ALA A 17 -6.80 5.57 8.13
CA ALA A 17 -7.19 4.17 7.88
C ALA A 17 -6.13 3.18 8.38
N ILE A 18 -4.85 3.45 8.15
CA ILE A 18 -3.74 2.63 8.66
C ILE A 18 -3.72 2.63 10.20
N GLY A 19 -3.82 3.81 10.82
CA GLY A 19 -3.86 3.92 12.29
C GLY A 19 -5.06 3.19 12.91
N MET A 20 -6.23 3.26 12.28
CA MET A 20 -7.41 2.52 12.70
C MET A 20 -7.22 1.01 12.54
N LEU A 21 -6.67 0.56 11.42
CA LEU A 21 -6.42 -0.85 11.18
C LEU A 21 -5.43 -1.43 12.21
N ARG A 22 -4.32 -0.74 12.48
CA ARG A 22 -3.31 -1.13 13.46
C ARG A 22 -3.82 -1.11 14.92
N SER A 23 -4.85 -0.33 15.21
CA SER A 23 -5.52 -0.31 16.52
C SER A 23 -6.71 -1.28 16.64
N GLY A 24 -7.02 -2.04 15.57
CA GLY A 24 -8.13 -2.98 15.52
C GLY A 24 -9.50 -2.37 15.23
N ALA A 25 -9.58 -1.08 14.88
CA ALA A 25 -10.81 -0.37 14.55
C ALA A 25 -11.24 -0.60 13.08
N VAL A 26 -11.66 -1.84 12.76
CA VAL A 26 -12.00 -2.28 11.39
C VAL A 26 -13.17 -1.52 10.77
N GLU A 27 -14.22 -1.23 11.55
CA GLU A 27 -15.41 -0.51 11.07
C GLU A 27 -15.04 0.90 10.60
N GLY A 28 -14.33 1.67 11.45
CA GLY A 28 -13.86 3.01 11.10
C GLY A 28 -12.87 3.01 9.92
N THR A 29 -12.07 1.95 9.78
CA THR A 29 -11.20 1.79 8.60
C THR A 29 -12.04 1.73 7.32
N THR A 30 -13.10 0.92 7.31
CA THR A 30 -13.96 0.75 6.14
C THR A 30 -14.65 2.05 5.74
N ASP A 31 -15.15 2.81 6.73
CA ASP A 31 -15.77 4.12 6.51
C ASP A 31 -14.81 5.13 5.86
N GLN A 32 -13.53 5.14 6.26
CA GLN A 32 -12.51 5.99 5.63
C GLN A 32 -12.28 5.60 4.16
N LEU A 33 -12.23 4.30 3.86
CA LEU A 33 -12.05 3.83 2.48
C LEU A 33 -13.25 4.20 1.60
N ASP A 34 -14.47 4.06 2.12
CA ASP A 34 -15.69 4.46 1.42
C ASP A 34 -15.69 5.96 1.10
N ALA A 35 -15.34 6.80 2.08
CA ALA A 35 -15.24 8.23 1.87
C ALA A 35 -14.24 8.61 0.77
N LEU A 36 -13.14 7.87 0.62
CA LEU A 36 -12.17 8.10 -0.45
C LEU A 36 -12.67 7.63 -1.81
N VAL A 37 -13.36 6.49 -1.86
CA VAL A 37 -13.98 5.97 -3.08
C VAL A 37 -15.05 6.92 -3.61
N GLU A 38 -15.80 7.57 -2.72
CA GLU A 38 -16.77 8.61 -3.06
C GLU A 38 -16.13 9.87 -3.69
N GLN A 39 -14.85 10.16 -3.41
CA GLN A 39 -14.12 11.25 -4.09
C GLN A 39 -13.76 10.91 -5.55
N GLY A 40 -13.79 9.62 -5.90
CA GLY A 40 -13.60 9.13 -7.26
C GLY A 40 -12.30 8.35 -7.49
N THR A 41 -12.26 7.63 -8.61
CA THR A 41 -11.20 6.66 -8.93
C THR A 41 -9.79 7.27 -8.97
N ASP A 42 -9.63 8.53 -9.38
CA ASP A 42 -8.32 9.19 -9.37
C ASP A 42 -7.74 9.39 -7.96
N TRP A 43 -8.60 9.65 -6.97
CA TRP A 43 -8.19 9.78 -5.56
C TRP A 43 -7.74 8.45 -4.99
N VAL A 44 -8.51 7.39 -5.28
CA VAL A 44 -8.19 6.02 -4.89
C VAL A 44 -6.89 5.56 -5.54
N ARG A 45 -6.69 5.85 -6.83
CA ARG A 45 -5.46 5.52 -7.56
C ARG A 45 -4.25 6.26 -6.99
N ALA A 46 -4.40 7.55 -6.68
CA ALA A 46 -3.33 8.34 -6.05
C ALA A 46 -2.97 7.79 -4.66
N ALA A 47 -3.96 7.41 -3.85
CA ALA A 47 -3.76 6.75 -2.56
C ALA A 47 -3.01 5.42 -2.68
N ALA A 48 -3.46 4.55 -3.58
CA ALA A 48 -2.81 3.27 -3.84
C ALA A 48 -1.36 3.45 -4.33
N GLY A 49 -1.09 4.45 -5.18
CA GLY A 49 0.26 4.77 -5.64
C GLY A 49 1.18 5.26 -4.52
N MET A 50 0.71 6.14 -3.63
CA MET A 50 1.48 6.59 -2.47
C MET A 50 1.84 5.42 -1.54
N LEU A 51 0.88 4.54 -1.29
CA LEU A 51 1.09 3.34 -0.47
C LEU A 51 2.07 2.37 -1.12
N ALA A 52 1.92 2.12 -2.42
CA ALA A 52 2.82 1.22 -3.15
C ALA A 52 4.28 1.69 -3.12
N MET A 53 4.52 2.99 -3.19
CA MET A 53 5.85 3.59 -3.05
C MET A 53 6.38 3.45 -1.61
N ALA A 54 5.54 3.68 -0.59
CA ALA A 54 5.91 3.46 0.82
C ALA A 54 6.27 2.00 1.10
N ASP A 55 5.48 1.07 0.57
CA ASP A 55 5.71 -0.38 0.70
C ASP A 55 7.04 -0.76 0.05
N ALA A 56 7.34 -0.21 -1.13
CA ALA A 56 8.62 -0.42 -1.80
C ALA A 56 9.81 0.08 -0.98
N ASP A 57 9.73 1.29 -0.41
CA ASP A 57 10.77 1.85 0.45
C ASP A 57 11.03 0.96 1.68
N MET A 58 9.96 0.48 2.32
CA MET A 58 10.04 -0.42 3.47
C MET A 58 10.65 -1.78 3.10
N LEU A 59 10.25 -2.36 1.97
CA LEU A 59 10.82 -3.62 1.45
C LEU A 59 12.31 -3.48 1.14
N CYS A 60 12.73 -2.38 0.54
CA CYS A 60 14.15 -2.09 0.29
C CYS A 60 14.93 -2.00 1.61
N GLY A 61 14.43 -1.26 2.60
CA GLY A 61 15.07 -1.17 3.92
C GLY A 61 15.17 -2.52 4.65
N LEU A 62 14.14 -3.37 4.53
CA LEU A 62 14.15 -4.73 5.06
C LEU A 62 15.17 -5.63 4.37
N ALA A 63 15.31 -5.51 3.05
CA ALA A 63 16.30 -6.25 2.27
C ALA A 63 17.74 -5.84 2.66
N GLU A 64 18.00 -4.54 2.79
CA GLU A 64 19.28 -4.00 3.25
C GLU A 64 19.63 -4.51 4.66
N SER A 65 18.69 -4.42 5.61
CA SER A 65 18.87 -4.93 6.98
C SER A 65 19.19 -6.43 7.01
N THR A 66 18.55 -7.22 6.14
CA THR A 66 18.80 -8.67 6.02
C THR A 66 20.20 -8.95 5.49
N GLN A 67 20.63 -8.19 4.48
CA GLN A 67 21.97 -8.30 3.90
C GLN A 67 23.07 -7.90 4.90
N GLU A 68 22.87 -6.84 5.69
CA GLU A 68 23.79 -6.43 6.76
C GLU A 68 23.94 -7.51 7.85
N ALA A 69 22.87 -8.25 8.14
CA ALA A 69 22.89 -9.38 9.05
C ALA A 69 23.59 -10.64 8.49
N GLY A 70 24.07 -10.60 7.23
CA GLY A 70 24.71 -11.72 6.57
C GLY A 70 23.74 -12.86 6.21
N LEU A 71 22.45 -12.58 6.18
CA LEU A 71 21.41 -13.49 5.72
C LEU A 71 21.23 -13.32 4.20
N ASP A 72 20.82 -14.39 3.52
CA ASP A 72 20.53 -14.32 2.08
C ASP A 72 19.41 -13.30 1.82
N SER A 73 19.51 -12.55 0.71
CA SER A 73 18.46 -11.61 0.32
C SER A 73 17.15 -12.38 0.11
N GLY A 74 16.21 -12.21 1.04
CA GLY A 74 14.93 -12.91 1.00
C GLY A 74 14.11 -12.55 -0.23
N PHE A 75 13.26 -13.47 -0.67
CA PHE A 75 12.23 -13.18 -1.67
C PHE A 75 11.02 -12.52 -0.99
N VAL A 76 10.34 -11.62 -1.70
CA VAL A 76 9.02 -11.14 -1.26
C VAL A 76 8.01 -12.25 -1.52
N GLU A 77 7.41 -12.76 -0.45
CA GLU A 77 6.35 -13.77 -0.53
C GLU A 77 4.99 -13.13 -0.34
N VAL A 78 4.03 -13.48 -1.19
CA VAL A 78 2.62 -13.11 -1.04
C VAL A 78 1.94 -14.23 -0.29
N LEU A 79 1.34 -13.91 0.86
CA LEU A 79 0.64 -14.88 1.69
C LEU A 79 -0.87 -14.62 1.67
N ALA A 80 -1.66 -15.69 1.67
CA ALA A 80 -3.09 -15.64 1.96
C ALA A 80 -3.34 -15.36 3.45
N ALA A 81 -4.59 -15.07 3.80
CA ALA A 81 -4.99 -14.74 5.17
C ALA A 81 -4.74 -15.88 6.18
N ASP A 82 -4.67 -17.12 5.73
CA ASP A 82 -4.33 -18.31 6.53
C ASP A 82 -2.82 -18.61 6.59
N GLY A 83 -2.00 -17.77 5.95
CA GLY A 83 -0.54 -17.90 5.88
C GLY A 83 -0.04 -18.79 4.75
N GLU A 84 -0.90 -19.31 3.86
CA GLU A 84 -0.46 -20.08 2.70
C GLU A 84 0.21 -19.18 1.65
N GLN A 85 1.31 -19.65 1.06
CA GLN A 85 1.98 -18.93 -0.03
C GLN A 85 1.12 -18.96 -1.29
N VAL A 86 0.82 -17.78 -1.82
CA VAL A 86 0.06 -17.63 -3.06
C VAL A 86 1.00 -17.21 -4.19
N PRO A 87 1.10 -17.97 -5.29
CA PRO A 87 1.81 -17.52 -6.48
C PRO A 87 1.23 -16.20 -6.97
N ILE A 88 2.07 -15.22 -7.27
CA ILE A 88 1.60 -13.89 -7.71
C ILE A 88 0.67 -13.98 -8.92
N ASP A 89 0.86 -14.98 -9.80
CA ASP A 89 0.03 -15.20 -10.99
C ASP A 89 -1.37 -15.74 -10.67
N ASP A 90 -1.61 -16.26 -9.46
CA ASP A 90 -2.93 -16.68 -9.01
C ASP A 90 -3.70 -15.55 -8.29
N VAL A 91 -3.02 -14.44 -7.99
CA VAL A 91 -3.66 -13.23 -7.43
C VAL A 91 -4.60 -12.61 -8.47
N ALA A 92 -5.76 -12.13 -8.00
CA ALA A 92 -6.75 -11.46 -8.84
C ALA A 92 -6.11 -10.33 -9.68
N PRO A 93 -6.48 -10.16 -10.96
CA PRO A 93 -5.77 -9.27 -11.87
C PRO A 93 -5.52 -7.85 -11.35
N PRO A 94 -6.49 -7.15 -10.72
CA PRO A 94 -6.27 -5.79 -10.22
C PRO A 94 -5.27 -5.73 -9.06
N LEU A 95 -5.35 -6.68 -8.12
CA LEU A 95 -4.40 -6.79 -7.00
C LEU A 95 -3.01 -7.19 -7.46
N ARG A 96 -2.92 -8.08 -8.44
CA ARG A 96 -1.64 -8.48 -9.04
C ARG A 96 -0.95 -7.29 -9.71
N ALA A 97 -1.70 -6.43 -10.38
CA ALA A 97 -1.17 -5.20 -10.95
C ALA A 97 -0.68 -4.25 -9.85
N ALA A 98 -1.45 -4.07 -8.75
CA ALA A 98 -1.01 -3.28 -7.60
C ALA A 98 0.29 -3.83 -6.95
N LEU A 99 0.41 -5.14 -6.76
CA LEU A 99 1.65 -5.79 -6.29
C LEU A 99 2.82 -5.54 -7.25
N ARG A 100 2.58 -5.61 -8.56
CA ARG A 100 3.62 -5.32 -9.56
C ARG A 100 4.04 -3.86 -9.55
N THR A 101 3.16 -2.92 -9.18
CA THR A 101 3.54 -1.53 -8.92
C THR A 101 4.53 -1.43 -7.76
N VAL A 102 4.27 -2.10 -6.63
CA VAL A 102 5.19 -2.15 -5.48
C VAL A 102 6.56 -2.68 -5.92
N LEU A 103 6.58 -3.81 -6.62
CA LEU A 103 7.82 -4.43 -7.10
C LEU A 103 8.56 -3.51 -8.08
N ALA A 104 7.85 -2.88 -9.01
CA ALA A 104 8.46 -1.95 -9.96
C ALA A 104 9.12 -0.76 -9.25
N HIS A 105 8.48 -0.18 -8.22
CA HIS A 105 9.11 0.84 -7.38
C HIS A 105 10.35 0.31 -6.66
N ALA A 106 10.28 -0.88 -6.05
CA ALA A 106 11.41 -1.49 -5.35
C ALA A 106 12.61 -1.76 -6.28
N TYR A 107 12.36 -2.07 -7.56
CA TYR A 107 13.40 -2.23 -8.58
C TYR A 107 13.84 -0.93 -9.25
N GLY A 108 13.30 0.23 -8.86
CA GLY A 108 13.64 1.51 -9.46
C GLY A 108 13.12 1.70 -10.90
N ASP A 109 12.00 1.07 -11.23
CA ASP A 109 11.32 1.16 -12.54
C ASP A 109 9.97 1.90 -12.40
N PRO A 110 9.99 3.25 -12.32
CA PRO A 110 8.77 4.05 -12.15
C PRO A 110 7.85 4.03 -13.36
N GLU A 111 8.36 3.76 -14.57
CA GLU A 111 7.55 3.66 -15.79
C GLU A 111 6.66 2.41 -15.75
N SER A 112 7.26 1.26 -15.41
CA SER A 112 6.48 0.04 -15.18
C SER A 112 5.51 0.20 -14.01
N ALA A 113 5.89 0.91 -12.95
CA ALA A 113 5.01 1.15 -11.81
C ALA A 113 3.73 1.91 -12.22
N ASP A 114 3.87 3.00 -12.98
CA ASP A 114 2.73 3.78 -13.49
C ASP A 114 1.84 2.97 -14.43
N GLU A 115 2.44 2.18 -15.34
CA GLU A 115 1.67 1.33 -16.25
C GLU A 115 0.88 0.24 -15.49
N GLN A 116 1.49 -0.41 -14.49
CA GLN A 116 0.79 -1.39 -13.66
C GLN A 116 -0.33 -0.75 -12.86
N MET A 117 -0.12 0.45 -12.31
CA MET A 117 -1.14 1.18 -11.57
C MET A 117 -2.30 1.57 -12.51
N ARG A 118 -2.01 1.97 -13.74
CA ARG A 118 -3.03 2.23 -14.77
C ARG A 118 -3.84 0.97 -15.11
N LEU A 119 -3.17 -0.19 -15.21
CA LEU A 119 -3.83 -1.48 -15.46
C LEU A 119 -4.72 -1.92 -14.29
N ALA A 120 -4.28 -1.70 -13.05
CA ALA A 120 -5.06 -2.03 -11.85
C ALA A 120 -6.42 -1.31 -11.82
N PHE A 121 -6.48 -0.09 -12.35
CA PHE A 121 -7.67 0.76 -12.36
C PHE A 121 -8.33 0.87 -13.75
N LEU A 122 -8.00 -0.02 -14.70
CA LEU A 122 -8.40 0.10 -16.11
C LEU A 122 -9.91 0.21 -16.32
N ASP A 123 -10.69 -0.58 -15.59
CA ASP A 123 -12.15 -0.62 -15.73
C ASP A 123 -12.85 0.53 -14.99
N GLY A 124 -12.12 1.27 -14.14
CA GLY A 124 -12.62 2.42 -13.39
C GLY A 124 -13.71 2.10 -12.35
N ASP A 125 -13.99 0.82 -12.11
CA ASP A 125 -15.05 0.37 -11.20
C ASP A 125 -14.73 0.74 -9.73
N PRO A 126 -15.64 1.46 -9.03
CA PRO A 126 -15.44 1.85 -7.63
C PRO A 126 -15.22 0.69 -6.67
N ALA A 127 -15.89 -0.46 -6.88
CA ALA A 127 -15.73 -1.61 -6.00
C ALA A 127 -14.33 -2.24 -6.13
N THR A 128 -13.82 -2.33 -7.36
CA THR A 128 -12.44 -2.74 -7.65
C THR A 128 -11.44 -1.77 -7.03
N GLY A 129 -11.68 -0.46 -7.15
CA GLY A 129 -10.85 0.57 -6.52
C GLY A 129 -10.81 0.44 -4.99
N LYS A 130 -11.98 0.27 -4.34
CA LYS A 130 -12.07 0.01 -2.89
C LYS A 130 -11.28 -1.23 -2.49
N HIS A 131 -11.39 -2.29 -3.29
CA HIS A 131 -10.72 -3.56 -3.03
C HIS A 131 -9.20 -3.44 -3.09
N ILE A 132 -8.66 -2.74 -4.11
CA ILE A 132 -7.22 -2.43 -4.21
C ILE A 132 -6.77 -1.61 -3.01
N LEU A 133 -7.47 -0.52 -2.71
CA LEU A 133 -7.11 0.38 -1.62
C LEU A 133 -7.11 -0.32 -0.26
N ALA A 134 -8.10 -1.17 0.01
CA ALA A 134 -8.16 -1.96 1.24
C ALA A 134 -6.95 -2.88 1.39
N HIS A 135 -6.51 -3.52 0.29
CA HIS A 135 -5.33 -4.38 0.30
C HIS A 135 -4.04 -3.59 0.46
N THR A 136 -3.88 -2.44 -0.22
CA THR A 136 -2.67 -1.63 -0.05
C THR A 136 -2.57 -1.09 1.38
N VAL A 137 -3.69 -0.64 1.99
CA VAL A 137 -3.71 -0.22 3.40
C VAL A 137 -3.33 -1.38 4.33
N LEU A 138 -3.85 -2.59 4.06
CA LEU A 138 -3.53 -3.79 4.84
C LEU A 138 -2.04 -4.16 4.74
N TRP A 139 -1.48 -4.20 3.52
CA TRP A 139 -0.08 -4.52 3.30
C TRP A 139 0.84 -3.49 3.94
N THR A 140 0.55 -2.20 3.80
CA THR A 140 1.32 -1.14 4.45
C THR A 140 1.30 -1.30 5.97
N ALA A 141 0.14 -1.54 6.58
CA ALA A 141 0.05 -1.75 8.03
C ALA A 141 0.89 -2.96 8.49
N GLN A 142 0.83 -4.08 7.75
CA GLN A 142 1.61 -5.29 8.04
C GLN A 142 3.11 -5.06 7.87
N LEU A 143 3.53 -4.37 6.80
CA LEU A 143 4.93 -4.02 6.57
C LEU A 143 5.48 -3.08 7.64
N MET A 144 4.68 -2.11 8.10
CA MET A 144 5.06 -1.25 9.22
C MET A 144 5.38 -2.06 10.48
N ASP A 145 4.53 -3.04 10.82
CA ASP A 145 4.77 -3.91 11.99
C ASP A 145 6.09 -4.69 11.83
N VAL A 146 6.36 -5.24 10.65
CA VAL A 146 7.62 -5.95 10.35
C VAL A 146 8.85 -5.02 10.41
N CYS A 147 8.74 -3.80 9.87
CA CYS A 147 9.79 -2.80 9.93
C CYS A 147 10.09 -2.40 11.39
N GLU A 148 9.06 -2.18 12.20
CA GLU A 148 9.20 -1.86 13.63
C GLU A 148 9.88 -3.00 14.39
N GLU A 149 9.50 -4.26 14.16
CA GLU A 149 10.13 -5.44 14.77
C GLU A 149 11.62 -5.56 14.42
N ARG A 150 12.00 -5.17 13.20
CA ARG A 150 13.38 -5.23 12.70
C ARG A 150 14.15 -3.93 12.83
N ALA A 151 13.58 -2.91 13.47
CA ALA A 151 14.15 -1.57 13.60
C ALA A 151 14.55 -0.93 12.25
N VAL A 152 13.80 -1.25 11.18
CA VAL A 152 13.92 -0.62 9.86
C VAL A 152 13.08 0.67 9.84
N PRO A 153 13.61 1.79 9.35
CA PRO A 153 12.85 3.04 9.26
C PRO A 153 11.61 2.88 8.37
N VAL A 154 10.46 3.35 8.86
CA VAL A 154 9.25 3.54 8.05
C VAL A 154 9.13 5.00 7.60
N PRO A 155 8.50 5.28 6.45
CA PRO A 155 8.27 6.66 5.98
C PRO A 155 7.67 7.56 7.05
N SER A 156 8.24 8.75 7.24
CA SER A 156 7.88 9.64 8.36
C SER A 156 6.41 10.08 8.36
N TRP A 157 5.80 10.20 7.18
CA TRP A 157 4.39 10.56 7.03
C TRP A 157 3.44 9.45 7.50
N LEU A 158 3.88 8.17 7.54
CA LEU A 158 3.13 7.05 8.13
C LEU A 158 3.20 7.07 9.67
N ASN A 159 4.33 7.54 10.23
CA ASN A 159 4.51 7.71 11.68
C ASN A 159 3.89 8.99 12.24
N SER A 160 3.54 9.95 11.38
CA SER A 160 2.95 11.22 11.78
C SER A 160 1.50 11.09 12.27
N GLY A 161 0.92 9.89 12.24
CA GLY A 161 -0.40 9.55 12.80
C GLY A 161 -0.44 9.39 14.32
N GLY A 162 0.68 9.62 15.02
CA GLY A 162 0.69 9.73 16.47
C GLY A 162 -0.11 10.96 16.92
N PHE A 163 -1.36 10.76 17.30
CA PHE A 163 -2.11 11.75 18.08
C PHE A 163 -1.36 11.99 19.40
N GLY A 164 -0.63 13.10 19.47
CA GLY A 164 -0.30 13.81 20.71
C GLY A 164 -1.38 14.82 21.05
#